data_AF-E6TSD7-F1
#
_entry.id   AF-E6TSD7-F1
#
_cell.length_a   1.000
_cell.length_b   1.000
_cell.length_c   1.000
_cell.angle_alpha   90.00
_cell.angle_beta   90.00
_cell.angle_gamma   90.00
#
_symmetry.space_group_name_H-M   'P 1'
#
loop_
_entity.id
_entity.type
_entity.pdbx_description
1 polymer ?
#
loop_
_entity_poly.entity_id
_entity_poly.type
_entity_poly.pdbx_seq_one_letter_code
_entity_poly.pdbx_strand_id
1 'polypeptide(L)'
;MTLEVQFLSMVASAATGLWFGASFDTYKRFVGSSKSFRWTLLINDLLFWLLQSLIFFYVLLQVNQGEVRIYMFFALLLGYSMYRALLENMYRQLLEKLIRFFQKLFRTIIRCINAFIINPLKWLLQVIISLSIIILTACWKIISFILKLLLSPFRWLIDKYVKAFGNPFEKVIEAFKRIKHKLLKAWSNLFDKRDE
;
A
#
# COMPACT_ATOMS: atom_id res chain seq x y z
N MET A 1 -35.71 43.90 -26.16
CA MET A 1 -34.48 43.20 -26.58
C MET A 1 -34.14 43.55 -28.01
N THR A 2 -32.88 43.90 -28.29
CA THR A 2 -32.39 44.13 -29.65
C THR A 2 -32.12 42.80 -30.36
N LEU A 3 -32.12 42.80 -31.70
CA LEU A 3 -31.80 41.60 -32.51
C LEU A 3 -30.40 41.06 -32.19
N GLU A 4 -29.45 41.95 -31.90
CA GLU A 4 -28.09 41.61 -31.51
C GLU A 4 -28.06 40.73 -30.26
N VAL A 5 -28.78 41.11 -29.21
CA VAL A 5 -28.87 40.32 -27.97
C VAL A 5 -29.49 38.95 -28.23
N GLN A 6 -30.49 38.87 -29.12
CA GLN A 6 -31.11 37.58 -29.47
C GLN A 6 -30.11 36.65 -30.17
N PHE A 7 -29.37 37.16 -31.15
CA PHE A 7 -28.35 36.39 -31.86
C PHE A 7 -27.22 35.96 -30.91
N LEU A 8 -26.74 36.87 -30.06
CA LEU A 8 -25.72 36.56 -29.06
C LEU A 8 -26.19 35.47 -28.09
N SER A 9 -27.45 35.52 -27.67
CA SER A 9 -28.06 34.50 -26.80
C SER A 9 -28.13 33.12 -27.46
N MET A 10 -28.40 33.08 -28.77
CA MET A 10 -28.39 31.82 -29.54
C MET A 10 -26.97 31.25 -29.64
N VAL A 11 -25.97 32.07 -29.96
CA VAL A 11 -24.57 31.64 -30.02
C VAL A 11 -24.08 31.17 -28.64
N ALA A 12 -24.39 31.91 -27.58
CA ALA A 12 -24.05 31.55 -26.21
C ALA A 12 -24.72 30.23 -25.78
N SER A 13 -25.98 30.00 -26.19
CA SER A 13 -26.69 28.75 -25.95
C SER A 13 -26.02 27.59 -26.69
N ALA A 14 -25.65 27.77 -27.96
CA ALA A 14 -24.91 26.77 -28.72
C ALA A 14 -23.53 26.46 -28.12
N ALA A 15 -22.80 27.49 -27.68
CA ALA A 15 -21.52 27.33 -26.98
C ALA A 15 -21.68 26.56 -25.66
N THR A 16 -22.75 26.83 -24.91
CA THR A 16 -23.09 26.06 -23.71
C THR A 16 -23.41 24.60 -24.06
N GLY A 17 -24.01 24.34 -25.23
CA GLY A 17 -24.27 22.99 -25.73
C GLY A 17 -22.98 22.23 -26.03
N LEU A 18 -21.99 22.90 -26.63
CA LEU A 18 -20.65 22.34 -26.85
C LEU A 18 -19.98 22.02 -25.50
N TRP A 19 -20.03 22.94 -24.54
CA TRP A 19 -19.53 22.76 -23.19
C TRP A 19 -20.22 21.59 -22.46
N PHE A 20 -21.54 21.48 -22.60
CA PHE A 20 -22.33 20.42 -22.01
C PHE A 20 -21.88 19.05 -22.55
N GLY A 21 -21.62 18.94 -23.85
CA GLY A 21 -21.08 17.74 -24.48
C GLY A 21 -19.72 17.32 -23.90
N ALA A 22 -18.77 18.26 -23.84
CA ALA A 22 -17.44 18.03 -23.27
C ALA A 22 -17.50 17.64 -21.78
N SER A 23 -18.30 18.36 -21.01
CA SER A 23 -18.50 18.10 -19.58
C SER A 23 -19.11 16.73 -19.33
N PHE A 24 -20.09 16.34 -20.15
CA PHE A 24 -20.77 15.05 -20.02
C PHE A 24 -19.86 13.87 -20.34
N ASP A 25 -19.01 13.98 -21.36
CA ASP A 25 -18.02 12.94 -21.68
C ASP A 25 -16.97 12.80 -20.58
N THR A 26 -16.54 13.92 -19.99
CA THR A 26 -15.64 13.93 -18.83
C THR A 26 -16.28 13.28 -17.62
N TYR A 27 -17.52 13.67 -17.31
CA TYR A 27 -18.32 13.09 -16.24
C TYR A 27 -18.43 11.56 -16.39
N LYS A 28 -18.85 11.09 -17.56
CA LYS A 28 -18.95 9.65 -17.86
C LYS A 28 -17.62 8.92 -17.70
N ARG A 29 -16.50 9.56 -18.06
CA ARG A 29 -15.17 8.94 -17.91
C ARG A 29 -14.78 8.75 -16.45
N PHE A 30 -15.09 9.70 -15.57
CA PHE A 30 -14.75 9.61 -14.15
C PHE A 30 -15.69 8.70 -13.37
N VAL A 31 -16.97 8.72 -13.69
CA VAL A 31 -17.98 7.88 -13.05
C VAL A 31 -17.88 6.42 -13.50
N GLY A 32 -17.49 6.17 -14.75
CA GLY A 32 -17.32 4.84 -15.33
C GLY A 32 -18.65 4.13 -15.59
N SER A 33 -18.58 2.97 -16.24
CA SER A 33 -19.75 2.12 -16.52
C SER A 33 -19.95 1.12 -15.37
N SER A 34 -20.64 1.52 -14.31
CA SER A 34 -21.06 0.58 -13.27
C SER A 34 -22.16 -0.34 -13.79
N LYS A 35 -22.00 -1.66 -13.65
CA LYS A 35 -23.04 -2.64 -13.99
C LYS A 35 -24.17 -2.74 -12.95
N SER A 36 -23.96 -2.15 -11.76
CA SER A 36 -24.93 -2.18 -10.65
C SER A 36 -25.34 -0.77 -10.24
N PHE A 37 -26.59 -0.66 -9.77
CA PHE A 37 -27.13 0.56 -9.20
C PHE A 37 -26.35 0.97 -7.95
N ARG A 38 -25.96 2.24 -7.88
CA ARG A 38 -25.24 2.83 -6.75
C ARG A 38 -25.91 4.16 -6.42
N TRP A 39 -26.25 4.35 -5.14
CA TRP A 39 -26.77 5.63 -4.65
C TRP A 39 -25.82 6.80 -4.96
N THR A 40 -24.51 6.55 -4.97
CA THR A 40 -23.52 7.56 -5.35
C THR A 40 -23.64 7.98 -6.82
N LEU A 41 -24.00 7.07 -7.74
CA LEU A 41 -24.23 7.43 -9.14
C LEU A 41 -25.43 8.38 -9.27
N LEU A 42 -26.52 8.07 -8.58
CA LEU A 42 -27.73 8.90 -8.60
C LEU A 42 -27.47 10.31 -8.08
N ILE A 43 -26.75 10.45 -6.96
CA ILE A 43 -26.41 11.76 -6.39
C ILE A 43 -25.49 12.54 -7.34
N ASN A 44 -24.49 11.88 -7.93
CA ASN A 44 -23.60 12.52 -8.89
C ASN A 44 -24.34 12.95 -10.16
N ASP A 45 -25.29 12.14 -10.66
CA ASP A 45 -26.11 12.50 -11.83
C ASP A 45 -26.97 13.73 -11.51
N LEU A 46 -27.65 13.74 -10.36
CA LEU A 46 -28.46 14.86 -9.92
C LEU A 46 -27.63 16.15 -9.80
N LEU A 47 -26.47 16.07 -9.13
CA LEU A 47 -25.54 17.20 -8.98
C LEU A 47 -25.01 17.69 -10.33
N PHE A 48 -24.70 16.77 -11.24
CA PHE A 48 -24.24 17.12 -12.59
C PHE A 48 -25.32 17.89 -13.35
N TRP A 49 -26.55 17.39 -13.39
CA TRP A 49 -27.66 18.06 -14.08
C TRP A 49 -28.00 19.41 -13.45
N LEU A 50 -27.99 19.50 -12.11
CA LEU A 50 -28.19 20.76 -11.39
C LEU A 50 -27.11 21.78 -11.77
N LEU A 51 -25.84 21.38 -11.75
CA LEU A 51 -24.71 22.24 -12.09
C LEU A 51 -24.80 22.72 -13.54
N GLN A 52 -25.11 21.84 -14.48
CA GLN A 52 -25.24 22.22 -15.90
C GLN A 52 -26.41 23.17 -16.14
N SER A 53 -27.55 22.95 -15.46
CA SER A 53 -28.69 23.87 -15.53
C SER A 53 -28.33 25.24 -14.95
N LEU A 54 -27.59 25.30 -13.84
CA LEU A 54 -27.13 26.55 -13.25
C LEU A 54 -26.15 27.29 -14.16
N ILE A 55 -25.20 26.57 -14.79
CA ILE A 55 -24.26 27.16 -15.75
C ILE A 55 -25.04 27.74 -16.95
N PHE A 56 -25.98 26.99 -17.51
CA PHE A 56 -26.78 27.46 -18.64
C PHE A 56 -27.62 28.69 -18.28
N PHE A 57 -28.29 28.66 -17.12
CA PHE A 57 -29.05 29.81 -16.63
C PHE A 57 -28.15 31.02 -16.36
N TYR A 58 -26.97 30.83 -15.79
CA TYR A 58 -26.00 31.91 -15.55
C TYR A 58 -25.55 32.56 -16.86
N VAL A 59 -25.22 31.76 -17.89
CA VAL A 59 -24.87 32.30 -19.21
C VAL A 59 -26.03 33.11 -19.79
N LEU A 60 -27.27 32.62 -19.69
CA LEU A 60 -28.44 33.36 -20.13
C LEU A 60 -28.69 34.64 -19.30
N LEU A 61 -28.38 34.62 -18.00
CA LEU A 61 -28.46 35.79 -17.15
C LEU A 61 -27.52 36.91 -17.62
N GLN A 62 -26.29 36.54 -18.00
CA GLN A 62 -25.31 37.50 -18.49
C GLN A 62 -25.66 38.07 -19.87
N VAL A 63 -26.17 37.24 -20.77
CA VAL A 63 -26.39 37.65 -22.17
C VAL A 63 -27.78 38.25 -22.37
N ASN A 64 -28.80 37.68 -21.73
CA ASN A 64 -30.20 37.94 -22.02
C ASN A 64 -31.03 38.27 -20.78
N GLN A 65 -30.39 38.61 -19.65
CA GLN A 65 -31.04 38.83 -18.35
C GLN A 65 -31.87 37.62 -17.86
N GLY A 66 -31.54 36.42 -18.33
CA GLY A 66 -32.15 35.17 -17.87
C GLY A 66 -33.50 34.87 -18.53
N GLU A 67 -33.88 35.62 -19.58
CA GLU A 67 -35.08 35.29 -20.34
C GLU A 67 -34.87 33.98 -21.10
N VAL A 68 -35.63 32.94 -20.72
CA VAL A 68 -35.59 31.61 -21.33
C VAL A 68 -36.62 31.53 -22.46
N ARG A 69 -36.18 31.18 -23.67
CA ARG A 69 -37.01 31.06 -24.88
C ARG A 69 -36.75 29.74 -25.59
N ILE A 70 -37.76 29.23 -26.29
CA ILE A 70 -37.73 27.90 -26.93
C ILE A 70 -36.58 27.75 -27.93
N TYR A 71 -36.29 28.77 -28.74
CA TYR A 71 -35.20 28.69 -29.72
C TYR A 71 -33.81 28.56 -29.11
N MET A 72 -33.61 28.96 -27.85
CA MET A 72 -32.32 28.77 -27.15
C MET A 72 -32.09 27.32 -26.79
N PHE A 73 -33.14 26.54 -26.50
CA PHE A 73 -33.03 25.10 -26.34
C PHE A 73 -32.65 24.42 -27.66
N PHE A 74 -33.19 24.86 -28.80
CA PHE A 74 -32.77 24.36 -30.10
C PHE A 74 -31.30 24.69 -30.39
N ALA A 75 -30.85 25.91 -30.08
CA ALA A 75 -29.44 26.28 -30.21
C ALA A 75 -28.53 25.44 -29.30
N LEU A 76 -28.94 25.20 -28.05
CA LEU A 76 -28.25 24.32 -27.09
C LEU A 76 -28.12 22.89 -27.64
N LEU A 77 -29.23 22.32 -28.13
CA LEU A 77 -29.25 20.97 -28.73
C LEU A 77 -28.36 20.90 -29.97
N LEU A 78 -28.40 21.93 -30.82
CA LEU A 78 -27.55 22.02 -32.01
C LEU A 78 -26.07 22.09 -31.62
N GLY A 79 -25.72 22.89 -30.62
CA GLY A 79 -24.37 22.93 -30.06
C GLY A 79 -23.91 21.58 -29.53
N TYR A 80 -24.76 20.89 -28.76
CA TYR A 80 -24.45 19.55 -28.26
C TYR A 80 -24.27 18.53 -29.39
N SER A 81 -25.14 18.54 -30.40
CA SER A 81 -25.03 17.66 -31.57
C SER A 81 -23.78 17.97 -32.39
N MET A 82 -23.40 19.24 -32.52
CA MET A 82 -22.15 19.65 -33.18
C MET A 82 -20.93 19.11 -32.43
N TYR A 83 -20.93 19.19 -31.09
CA TYR A 83 -19.88 18.57 -30.28
C TYR A 83 -19.80 17.05 -30.54
N ARG A 84 -20.95 16.37 -30.50
CA ARG A 84 -21.03 14.92 -30.72
C ARG A 84 -20.49 14.49 -32.09
N ALA A 85 -20.85 15.22 -33.14
CA ALA A 85 -20.44 14.88 -34.50
C ALA A 85 -18.97 15.21 -34.79
N LEU A 86 -18.48 16.36 -34.33
CA LEU A 86 -17.19 16.91 -34.77
C LEU A 86 -16.08 16.80 -33.72
N LEU A 87 -16.39 17.00 -32.45
CA LEU A 87 -15.39 17.24 -31.39
C LEU A 87 -15.22 16.05 -30.45
N GLU A 88 -16.20 15.16 -30.34
CA GLU A 88 -16.19 14.06 -29.37
C GLU A 88 -14.91 13.21 -29.46
N ASN A 89 -14.54 12.77 -30.65
CA ASN A 89 -13.36 11.92 -30.83
C ASN A 89 -12.07 12.63 -30.43
N MET A 90 -11.89 13.88 -30.87
CA MET A 90 -10.72 14.69 -30.53
C MET A 90 -10.66 14.95 -29.02
N TYR A 91 -11.78 15.34 -28.42
CA TYR A 91 -11.87 15.63 -27.00
C TYR A 91 -11.57 14.40 -26.14
N ARG A 92 -12.18 13.24 -26.45
CA ARG A 92 -11.91 11.98 -25.73
C ARG A 92 -10.43 11.58 -25.82
N GLN A 93 -9.82 11.68 -26.99
CA GLN A 93 -8.39 11.38 -27.16
C GLN A 93 -7.51 12.32 -26.34
N LEU A 94 -7.83 13.62 -26.32
CA LEU A 94 -7.12 14.62 -25.51
C LEU A 94 -7.29 14.32 -24.02
N LEU A 95 -8.51 14.04 -23.57
CA LEU A 95 -8.82 13.69 -22.18
C LEU A 95 -8.03 12.46 -21.73
N GLU A 96 -7.98 11.40 -22.55
CA GLU A 96 -7.20 10.21 -22.23
C GLU A 96 -5.68 10.44 -22.25
N LYS A 97 -5.18 11.30 -23.14
CA LYS A 97 -3.77 11.71 -23.13
C LYS A 97 -3.44 12.47 -21.85
N LEU A 98 -4.29 13.40 -21.43
CA LEU A 98 -4.16 14.15 -20.17
C LEU A 98 -4.17 13.21 -18.96
N ILE A 99 -5.16 12.32 -18.86
CA ILE A 99 -5.24 11.35 -17.76
C ILE A 99 -3.97 10.49 -17.71
N ARG A 100 -3.52 9.96 -18.85
CA ARG A 100 -2.29 9.15 -18.90
C ARG A 100 -1.04 9.96 -18.54
N PHE A 101 -0.98 11.22 -18.95
CA PHE A 101 0.11 12.13 -18.60
C PHE A 101 0.18 12.32 -17.09
N PHE A 102 -0.93 12.67 -16.43
CA PHE A 102 -0.98 12.81 -14.98
C PHE A 102 -0.63 11.50 -14.26
N GLN A 103 -1.16 10.37 -14.72
CA GLN A 103 -0.82 9.07 -14.14
C GLN A 103 0.68 8.74 -14.24
N LYS A 104 1.32 9.09 -15.37
CA LYS A 104 2.78 8.94 -15.52
C LYS A 104 3.51 9.88 -14.57
N LEU A 105 3.10 11.14 -14.50
CA LEU A 105 3.68 12.14 -13.62
C LEU A 105 3.63 11.71 -12.14
N PHE A 106 2.47 11.28 -11.64
CA PHE A 106 2.35 10.75 -10.29
C PHE A 106 3.23 9.52 -10.04
N ARG A 107 3.28 8.56 -10.97
CA ARG A 107 4.16 7.40 -10.85
C ARG A 107 5.63 7.80 -10.83
N THR A 108 6.03 8.78 -11.63
CA THR A 108 7.39 9.31 -11.63
C THR A 108 7.71 9.97 -10.30
N ILE A 109 6.81 10.77 -9.74
CA ILE A 109 6.99 11.39 -8.42
C ILE A 109 7.18 10.33 -7.34
N ILE A 110 6.32 9.31 -7.30
CA ILE A 110 6.43 8.21 -6.33
C ILE A 110 7.75 7.45 -6.50
N ARG A 111 8.18 7.20 -7.75
CA ARG A 111 9.49 6.58 -8.02
C ARG A 111 10.64 7.45 -7.53
N CYS A 112 10.58 8.77 -7.73
CA CYS A 112 11.58 9.69 -7.22
C CYS A 112 11.62 9.64 -5.69
N ILE A 113 10.47 9.72 -5.00
CA ILE A 113 10.41 9.61 -3.54
C ILE A 113 10.99 8.28 -3.06
N ASN A 114 10.64 7.18 -3.71
CA ASN A 114 11.16 5.86 -3.34
C ASN A 114 12.68 5.77 -3.55
N ALA A 115 13.18 6.29 -4.66
CA ALA A 115 14.61 6.25 -5.00
C ALA A 115 15.45 7.18 -4.12
N PHE A 116 14.96 8.38 -3.83
CA PHE A 116 15.71 9.42 -3.11
C PHE A 116 15.48 9.42 -1.60
N ILE A 117 14.38 8.86 -1.10
CA ILE A 117 14.04 8.89 0.33
C ILE A 117 14.00 7.48 0.90
N ILE A 118 13.15 6.61 0.35
CA ILE A 118 12.90 5.29 0.95
C ILE A 118 14.13 4.37 0.85
N ASN A 119 14.72 4.26 -0.34
CA ASN A 119 15.87 3.40 -0.58
C ASN A 119 17.11 3.80 0.24
N PRO A 120 17.54 5.09 0.27
CA PRO A 120 18.69 5.47 1.08
C PRO A 120 18.43 5.31 2.57
N LEU A 121 17.19 5.57 3.04
CA LEU A 121 16.84 5.35 4.44
C LEU A 121 16.91 3.86 4.83
N LYS A 122 16.42 2.96 3.97
CA LYS A 122 16.56 1.50 4.16
C LYS A 122 18.01 1.06 4.19
N TRP A 123 18.83 1.57 3.26
CA TRP A 123 20.26 1.28 3.22
C TRP A 123 20.96 1.74 4.50
N LEU A 124 20.66 2.96 4.97
CA LEU A 124 21.21 3.50 6.21
C LEU A 124 20.84 2.64 7.42
N LEU A 125 19.58 2.20 7.52
CA LEU A 125 19.13 1.30 8.58
C LEU A 125 19.82 -0.07 8.51
N GLN A 126 20.04 -0.61 7.30
CA GLN A 126 20.78 -1.85 7.10
C GLN A 126 22.26 -1.72 7.53
N VAL A 127 22.90 -0.57 7.28
CA VAL A 127 24.25 -0.28 7.75
C VAL A 127 24.30 -0.26 9.28
N ILE A 128 23.36 0.40 9.95
CA ILE A 128 23.29 0.46 11.42
C ILE A 128 23.15 -0.93 12.04
N ILE A 129 22.25 -1.77 11.51
CA ILE A 129 22.07 -3.15 11.98
C ILE A 129 23.34 -3.97 11.74
N SER A 130 23.97 -3.84 10.57
CA SER A 130 25.20 -4.57 10.24
C SER A 130 26.33 -4.21 11.20
N LEU A 131 26.51 -2.91 11.50
CA LEU A 131 27.49 -2.44 12.49
C LEU A 131 27.21 -3.02 13.89
N SER A 132 25.94 -3.03 14.29
CA SER A 132 25.53 -3.56 15.60
C SER A 132 25.86 -5.05 15.75
N ILE A 133 25.63 -5.85 14.71
CA ILE A 133 25.95 -7.29 14.70
C ILE A 133 27.47 -7.52 14.72
N ILE A 134 28.24 -6.72 13.99
CA ILE A 134 29.72 -6.81 14.00
C ILE A 134 30.25 -6.56 15.40
N ILE A 135 29.75 -5.52 16.09
CA ILE A 135 30.15 -5.21 17.47
C ILE A 135 29.78 -6.36 18.41
N LEU A 136 28.54 -6.86 18.34
CA LEU A 136 28.08 -7.95 19.19
C LEU A 136 28.91 -9.24 19.00
N THR A 137 29.18 -9.61 17.75
CA THR A 137 29.98 -10.81 17.43
C THR A 137 31.45 -10.63 17.81
N ALA A 138 32.01 -9.43 17.68
CA ALA A 138 33.35 -9.12 18.16
C ALA A 138 33.45 -9.24 19.69
N CYS A 139 32.51 -8.65 20.43
CA CYS A 139 32.42 -8.78 21.88
C CYS A 139 32.31 -10.25 22.32
N TRP A 140 31.43 -11.02 21.69
CA TRP A 140 31.28 -12.46 21.98
C TRP A 140 32.57 -13.22 21.73
N LYS A 141 33.27 -12.96 20.62
CA LYS A 141 34.57 -13.58 20.33
C LYS A 141 35.61 -13.25 21.39
N ILE A 142 35.71 -11.98 21.81
CA ILE A 142 36.64 -11.54 22.87
C ILE A 142 36.33 -12.25 24.20
N ILE A 143 35.07 -12.25 24.62
CA ILE A 143 34.64 -12.95 25.85
C ILE A 143 34.98 -14.44 25.76
N SER A 144 34.67 -15.08 24.63
CA SER A 144 34.97 -16.51 24.43
C SER A 144 36.48 -16.80 24.43
N PHE A 145 37.29 -15.86 23.94
CA PHE A 145 38.75 -15.97 23.95
C PHE A 145 39.29 -15.87 25.38
N ILE A 146 38.84 -14.88 26.15
CA ILE A 146 39.21 -14.72 27.56
C ILE A 146 38.76 -15.93 28.37
N LEU A 147 37.52 -16.38 28.20
CA LEU A 147 36.99 -17.55 28.89
C LEU A 147 37.80 -18.81 28.57
N LYS A 148 38.16 -19.01 27.29
CA LYS A 148 39.04 -20.12 26.89
C LYS A 148 40.42 -19.98 27.52
N LEU A 149 41.01 -18.79 27.51
CA LEU A 149 42.32 -18.54 28.10
C LEU A 149 42.34 -18.84 29.61
N LEU A 150 41.26 -18.49 30.31
CA LEU A 150 41.13 -18.63 31.76
C LEU A 150 40.75 -20.06 32.19
N LEU A 151 39.91 -20.75 31.39
CA LEU A 151 39.57 -22.15 31.61
C LEU A 151 40.63 -23.13 31.10
N SER A 152 41.51 -22.73 30.17
CA SER A 152 42.62 -23.54 29.66
C SER A 152 43.56 -24.07 30.76
N PRO A 153 44.07 -23.25 31.70
CA PRO A 153 44.89 -23.74 32.80
C PRO A 153 44.09 -24.64 33.74
N PHE A 154 42.78 -24.38 33.91
CA PHE A 154 41.91 -25.21 34.74
C PHE A 154 41.73 -26.62 34.14
N ARG A 155 41.60 -26.73 32.82
CA ARG A 155 41.57 -28.03 32.12
C ARG A 155 42.88 -28.80 32.31
N TRP A 156 44.02 -28.13 32.19
CA TRP A 156 45.32 -28.75 32.45
C TRP A 156 45.48 -29.21 33.92
N LEU A 157 45.00 -28.41 34.88
CA LEU A 157 45.00 -28.77 36.30
C LEU A 157 44.11 -29.98 36.59
N ILE A 158 42.92 -30.04 35.98
CA ILE A 158 42.01 -31.19 36.08
C ILE A 158 42.68 -32.44 35.51
N ASP A 159 43.29 -32.37 34.32
CA ASP A 159 43.99 -33.51 33.72
C ASP A 159 45.15 -34.00 34.60
N LYS A 160 45.89 -33.07 35.22
CA LYS A 160 46.96 -33.43 36.16
C LYS A 160 46.42 -34.07 37.44
N TYR A 161 45.30 -33.58 37.96
CA TYR A 161 44.64 -34.13 39.14
C TYR A 161 44.07 -35.53 38.87
N VAL A 162 43.38 -35.72 37.74
CA VAL A 162 42.83 -37.01 37.30
C VAL A 162 43.93 -38.05 37.11
N LYS A 163 45.08 -37.67 36.52
CA LYS A 163 46.24 -38.57 36.40
C LYS A 163 46.89 -38.92 37.74
N ALA A 164 46.85 -38.02 38.72
CA ALA A 164 47.49 -38.22 40.02
C ALA A 164 46.63 -39.00 41.03
N PHE A 165 45.30 -38.81 41.03
CA PHE A 165 44.39 -39.40 42.02
C PHE A 165 43.38 -40.41 41.44
N GLY A 166 43.41 -40.65 40.11
CA GLY A 166 42.39 -41.41 39.40
C GLY A 166 41.07 -40.62 39.29
N ASN A 167 40.15 -41.04 38.41
CA ASN A 167 38.88 -40.34 38.22
C ASN A 167 37.97 -40.50 39.46
N PRO A 168 37.74 -39.44 40.27
CA PRO A 168 36.84 -39.55 41.43
C PRO A 168 35.39 -39.81 40.98
N PHE A 169 35.04 -39.38 39.77
CA PHE A 169 33.71 -39.57 39.19
C PHE A 169 33.41 -41.03 38.79
N GLU A 170 34.41 -41.85 38.43
CA GLU A 170 34.18 -43.26 38.08
C GLU A 170 33.62 -44.04 39.27
N LYS A 171 34.17 -43.82 40.47
CA LYS A 171 33.68 -44.47 41.70
C LYS A 171 32.25 -44.04 42.04
N VAL A 172 31.89 -42.77 41.84
CA VAL A 172 30.54 -42.26 42.09
C VAL A 172 29.54 -42.81 41.05
N ILE A 173 29.93 -42.86 39.78
CA ILE A 173 29.11 -43.43 38.69
C ILE A 173 28.88 -44.93 38.92
N GLU A 174 29.91 -45.68 39.34
CA GLU A 174 29.77 -47.09 39.70
C GLU A 174 28.85 -47.29 40.92
N ALA A 175 28.97 -46.45 41.95
CA ALA A 175 28.10 -46.52 43.13
C ALA A 175 26.62 -46.29 42.76
N PHE A 176 26.35 -45.28 41.92
CA PHE A 176 25.00 -45.05 41.39
C PHE A 176 24.49 -46.20 40.53
N LYS A 177 25.34 -46.80 39.68
CA LYS A 177 24.96 -48.00 38.89
C LYS A 177 24.62 -49.18 39.81
N ARG A 178 25.38 -49.41 40.88
CA ARG A 178 25.09 -50.48 41.86
C ARG A 178 23.77 -50.24 42.60
N ILE A 179 23.50 -49.00 43.01
CA ILE A 179 22.23 -48.62 43.65
C ILE A 179 21.06 -48.82 42.69
N LYS A 180 21.19 -48.36 41.44
CA LYS A 180 20.18 -48.56 40.40
C LYS A 180 19.92 -50.04 40.14
N HIS A 181 20.95 -50.88 40.06
CA HIS A 181 20.77 -52.34 39.89
C HIS A 181 20.08 -52.99 41.09
N LYS A 182 20.41 -52.59 42.33
CA LYS A 182 19.70 -53.06 43.52
C LYS A 182 18.24 -52.63 43.53
N LEU A 183 17.95 -51.38 43.16
CA LEU A 183 16.59 -50.85 43.05
C LEU A 183 15.79 -51.57 41.97
N LEU A 184 16.36 -51.79 40.79
CA LEU A 184 15.72 -52.54 39.70
C LEU A 184 15.43 -54.00 40.09
N LYS A 185 16.36 -54.65 40.80
CA LYS A 185 16.18 -56.03 41.30
C LYS A 185 15.15 -56.12 42.43
N ALA A 186 15.12 -55.13 43.32
CA ALA A 186 14.09 -55.05 44.36
C ALA A 186 12.70 -54.77 43.76
N TRP A 187 12.65 -53.94 42.71
CA TRP A 187 11.41 -53.61 42.00
C TRP A 187 10.87 -54.80 41.19
N SER A 188 11.74 -55.59 40.53
CA SER A 188 11.30 -56.82 39.84
C SER A 188 10.79 -57.88 40.82
N ASN A 189 11.47 -58.07 41.96
CA ASN A 189 11.04 -59.02 42.99
C ASN A 189 9.73 -58.60 43.69
N LEU A 190 9.38 -57.31 43.68
CA LEU A 190 8.11 -56.80 44.19
C LEU A 190 6.96 -56.96 43.20
N PHE A 191 7.25 -57.02 41.89
CA PHE A 191 6.26 -57.29 40.85
C PHE A 191 6.00 -58.79 40.67
N ASP A 192 7.00 -59.65 40.78
CA ASP A 192 6.82 -61.12 40.71
C ASP A 192 5.99 -61.69 41.87
N LYS A 193 6.02 -61.03 43.04
CA LYS A 193 5.31 -61.48 44.25
C LYS A 193 3.83 -61.08 44.30
N ARG A 194 3.33 -60.40 43.26
CA ARG A 194 1.95 -59.88 43.20
C ARG A 194 1.02 -60.71 42.31
N ASP A 195 1.58 -61.69 41.58
CA ASP A 195 0.87 -62.56 40.63
C ASP A 195 0.79 -64.04 41.10
N GLU A 196 1.11 -64.33 42.37
CA GLU A 196 0.77 -65.59 43.09
C GLU A 196 -0.24 -65.30 44.21
#